data_AF-A0A7C1B630-F1
#
_entry.id   AF-A0A7C1B630-F1
#
_cell.length_a   1.000
_cell.length_b   1.000
_cell.length_c   1.000
_cell.angle_alpha   90.00
_cell.angle_beta   90.00
_cell.angle_gamma   90.00
#
_symmetry.space_group_name_H-M   'P 1'
#
loop_
_entity.id
_entity.type
_entity.pdbx_description
1 polymer ?
#
loop_
_entity_poly.entity_id
_entity_poly.type
_entity_poly.pdbx_seq_one_letter_code
_entity_poly.pdbx_strand_id
1 'polypeptide(L)'
;MSTFALLLCKFSPVSPTQICQVLSAITGWEMAPDDLLAAGDRSMNIKRAISNKLGMSREHDKVPDICLKPLDEGNTAGKVPDMDLLLKEYYDFRGWDWDTGKPKKEKLVELGLEDVAGDLY
;
A
#
# COMPACT_ATOMS: atom_id res chain seq x y z
N MET A 1 -7.71 -3.24 -1.10
CA MET A 1 -6.93 -2.51 -0.07
C MET A 1 -7.79 -1.54 0.76
N SER A 2 -9.13 -1.59 0.71
CA SER A 2 -10.01 -0.66 1.45
C SER A 2 -10.89 -1.33 2.52
N THR A 3 -10.78 -2.64 2.70
CA THR A 3 -11.66 -3.42 3.60
C THR A 3 -11.42 -3.17 5.09
N PHE A 4 -10.19 -2.84 5.51
CA PHE A 4 -9.86 -2.65 6.92
C PHE A 4 -10.50 -1.40 7.55
N ALA A 5 -10.63 -0.30 6.79
CA ALA A 5 -11.31 0.89 7.28
C ALA A 5 -12.84 0.69 7.40
N LEU A 6 -13.39 -0.23 6.61
CA LEU A 6 -14.81 -0.56 6.58
C LEU A 6 -15.20 -1.68 7.54
N LEU A 7 -14.23 -2.24 8.27
CA LEU A 7 -14.42 -3.38 9.17
C LEU A 7 -15.09 -4.59 8.49
N LEU A 8 -14.94 -4.71 7.17
CA LEU A 8 -15.48 -5.81 6.40
C LEU A 8 -14.60 -7.05 6.57
N CYS A 9 -15.24 -8.21 6.70
CA CYS A 9 -14.54 -9.49 6.73
C CYS A 9 -13.74 -9.68 5.42
N LYS A 10 -12.44 -9.97 5.53
CA LYS A 10 -11.56 -10.21 4.36
C LYS A 10 -12.01 -11.41 3.51
N PHE A 11 -12.74 -12.35 4.09
CA PHE A 11 -13.31 -13.51 3.38
C PHE A 11 -14.66 -13.22 2.72
N SER A 12 -15.19 -12.01 2.90
CA SER A 12 -16.45 -11.63 2.26
C SER A 12 -16.23 -11.46 0.75
N PRO A 13 -17.00 -12.15 -0.11
CA PRO A 13 -16.80 -12.14 -1.55
C PRO A 13 -17.46 -10.92 -2.21
N VAL A 14 -17.25 -9.73 -1.64
CA VAL A 14 -17.88 -8.48 -2.09
C VAL A 14 -16.91 -7.73 -3.00
N SER A 15 -17.34 -7.41 -4.21
CA SER A 15 -16.53 -6.64 -5.16
C SER A 15 -16.39 -5.18 -4.72
N PRO A 16 -15.35 -4.44 -5.17
CA PRO A 16 -15.24 -3.00 -4.93
C PRO A 16 -16.49 -2.22 -5.34
N THR A 17 -17.13 -2.57 -6.46
CA THR A 17 -18.37 -1.96 -6.93
C THR A 17 -19.51 -2.16 -5.95
N GLN A 18 -19.67 -3.38 -5.43
CA GLN A 18 -20.68 -3.69 -4.42
C GLN A 18 -20.40 -2.95 -3.10
N ILE A 19 -19.13 -2.82 -2.70
CA ILE A 19 -18.74 -2.02 -1.53
C ILE A 19 -19.16 -0.56 -1.72
N CYS A 20 -18.90 0.03 -2.89
CA CYS A 20 -19.30 1.41 -3.18
C CYS A 20 -20.82 1.59 -3.14
N GLN A 21 -21.59 0.65 -3.69
CA GLN A 21 -23.06 0.68 -3.64
C GLN A 21 -23.58 0.62 -2.19
N VAL A 22 -23.04 -0.28 -1.38
CA VAL A 22 -23.41 -0.41 0.04
C VAL A 22 -23.05 0.86 0.81
N LEU A 23 -21.86 1.40 0.60
CA LEU A 23 -21.43 2.66 1.23
C LEU A 23 -22.31 3.84 0.84
N SER A 24 -22.62 3.97 -0.45
CA SER A 24 -23.48 5.04 -0.96
C SER A 24 -24.89 4.94 -0.36
N ALA A 25 -25.43 3.72 -0.25
CA ALA A 25 -26.75 3.49 0.34
C ALA A 25 -26.81 3.81 1.85
N ILE A 26 -25.72 3.56 2.60
CA ILE A 26 -25.67 3.80 4.06
C ILE A 26 -25.38 5.27 4.37
N THR A 27 -24.45 5.89 3.66
CA THR A 27 -23.92 7.23 3.98
C THR A 27 -24.60 8.36 3.22
N GLY A 28 -25.26 8.04 2.09
CA GLY A 28 -25.77 9.04 1.14
C GLY A 28 -24.68 9.69 0.28
N TRP A 29 -23.42 9.24 0.36
CA TRP A 29 -22.34 9.74 -0.50
C TRP A 29 -22.37 9.06 -1.86
N GLU A 30 -22.09 9.80 -2.92
CA GLU A 30 -21.81 9.17 -4.22
C GLU A 30 -20.36 8.66 -4.20
N MET A 31 -20.18 7.34 -4.21
CA MET A 31 -18.87 6.71 -4.30
C MET A 31 -18.71 5.91 -5.59
N ALA A 32 -17.65 6.19 -6.33
CA ALA A 32 -17.15 5.34 -7.40
C ALA A 32 -16.01 4.42 -6.90
N PRO A 33 -15.72 3.31 -7.62
CA PRO A 33 -14.58 2.45 -7.30
C PRO A 33 -13.25 3.19 -7.22
N ASP A 34 -13.04 4.20 -8.07
CA ASP A 34 -11.81 5.00 -8.08
C ASP A 34 -11.66 5.82 -6.79
N ASP A 35 -12.75 6.36 -6.24
CA ASP A 35 -12.74 7.06 -4.95
C ASP A 35 -12.33 6.11 -3.81
N LEU A 36 -12.87 4.88 -3.84
CA LEU A 36 -12.55 3.84 -2.86
C LEU A 36 -11.08 3.42 -2.92
N LEU A 37 -10.51 3.35 -4.13
CA LEU A 37 -9.10 3.03 -4.34
C LEU A 37 -8.19 4.20 -3.92
N ALA A 38 -8.55 5.43 -4.29
CA ALA A 38 -7.84 6.64 -3.88
C ALA A 38 -7.82 6.81 -2.35
N ALA A 39 -8.94 6.53 -1.67
CA ALA A 39 -8.99 6.52 -0.22
C ALA A 39 -8.08 5.45 0.41
N GLY A 40 -8.00 4.28 -0.21
CA GLY A 40 -7.07 3.22 0.19
C GLY A 40 -5.61 3.62 0.03
N ASP A 41 -5.25 4.23 -1.10
CA ASP A 41 -3.89 4.70 -1.38
C ASP A 41 -3.49 5.85 -0.45
N ARG A 42 -4.39 6.80 -0.19
CA ARG A 42 -4.23 7.85 0.84
C ARG A 42 -3.92 7.25 2.20
N SER A 43 -4.73 6.28 2.66
CA SER A 43 -4.52 5.62 3.96
C SER A 43 -3.14 4.97 4.07
N MET A 44 -2.68 4.32 3.00
CA MET A 44 -1.39 3.65 3.01
C MET A 44 -0.21 4.64 2.94
N ASN A 45 -0.35 5.74 2.21
CA ASN A 45 0.68 6.79 2.17
C ASN A 45 0.82 7.52 3.51
N ILE A 46 -0.29 7.78 4.23
CA ILE A 46 -0.23 8.33 5.61
C ILE A 46 0.56 7.40 6.53
N LYS A 47 0.24 6.09 6.52
CA LYS A 47 0.95 5.11 7.37
C LYS A 47 2.44 5.03 7.04
N ARG A 48 2.77 5.09 5.75
CA ARG A 48 4.17 5.12 5.30
C ARG A 48 4.88 6.37 5.78
N ALA A 49 4.29 7.56 5.59
CA ALA A 49 4.85 8.82 6.04
C ALA A 49 5.09 8.85 7.57
N ILE A 50 4.13 8.38 8.36
CA ILE A 50 4.31 8.21 9.81
C ILE A 50 5.48 7.28 10.11
N SER A 51 5.55 6.13 9.44
CA SER A 51 6.65 5.18 9.64
C SER A 51 8.01 5.80 9.28
N ASN A 52 8.09 6.57 8.20
CA ASN A 52 9.31 7.29 7.82
C ASN A 52 9.70 8.33 8.87
N LYS A 53 8.74 9.08 9.43
CA LYS A 53 9.00 10.01 10.54
C LYS A 53 9.54 9.30 11.78
N LEU A 54 9.11 8.05 12.01
CA LEU A 54 9.59 7.20 13.09
C LEU A 54 10.91 6.47 12.76
N GLY A 55 11.56 6.81 11.64
CA GLY A 55 12.89 6.31 11.27
C GLY A 55 12.89 5.10 10.33
N MET A 56 11.72 4.64 9.89
CA MET A 56 11.64 3.54 8.92
C MET A 56 12.08 4.01 7.53
N SER A 57 12.79 3.14 6.83
CA SER A 57 13.38 3.39 5.50
C SER A 57 13.26 2.14 4.64
N ARG A 58 13.70 2.21 3.38
CA ARG A 58 13.76 1.05 2.48
C ARG A 58 14.52 -0.14 3.07
N GLU A 59 15.53 0.12 3.90
CA GLU A 59 16.36 -0.94 4.51
C GLU A 59 15.56 -1.86 5.45
N HIS A 60 14.38 -1.42 5.89
CA HIS A 60 13.49 -2.15 6.78
C HIS A 60 12.43 -2.97 6.02
N ASP A 61 12.25 -2.73 4.71
CA ASP A 61 11.29 -3.45 3.89
C ASP A 61 11.88 -4.81 3.45
N LYS A 62 12.01 -5.73 4.41
CA LYS A 62 12.63 -7.06 4.24
C LYS A 62 11.68 -8.18 4.65
N VAL A 63 11.89 -9.34 4.06
CA VAL A 63 11.27 -10.60 4.48
C VAL A 63 12.23 -11.37 5.38
N PRO A 64 11.74 -12.26 6.27
CA PRO A 64 12.61 -13.15 7.04
C PRO A 64 13.50 -14.01 6.14
N ASP A 65 14.73 -14.29 6.57
CA ASP A 65 15.72 -15.04 5.77
C ASP A 65 15.23 -16.39 5.28
N ILE A 66 14.33 -17.05 6.02
CA ILE A 66 13.75 -18.34 5.60
C ILE A 66 12.95 -18.22 4.30
N CYS A 67 12.37 -17.06 3.99
CA CYS A 67 11.67 -16.81 2.74
C CYS A 67 12.63 -16.66 1.53
N LEU A 68 13.91 -16.45 1.79
CA LEU A 68 14.97 -16.32 0.78
C LEU A 68 15.84 -17.58 0.68
N LYS A 69 15.52 -18.63 1.45
CA LYS A 69 16.17 -19.93 1.33
C LYS A 69 15.43 -20.75 0.26
N PRO A 70 16.12 -21.20 -0.81
CA PRO A 70 15.49 -22.05 -1.80
C PRO A 70 15.10 -23.39 -1.16
N LEU A 71 14.03 -23.99 -1.66
CA LEU A 71 13.72 -25.38 -1.34
C LEU A 71 14.63 -26.31 -2.14
N ASP A 72 14.95 -27.45 -1.54
CA ASP A 72 15.76 -28.49 -2.18
C ASP A 72 14.93 -29.34 -3.17
N GLU A 73 13.61 -29.41 -2.97
CA GLU A 73 12.71 -30.26 -3.76
C GLU A 73 11.35 -29.58 -4.06
N GLY A 74 10.60 -30.20 -4.98
CA GLY A 74 9.29 -29.71 -5.44
C GLY A 74 9.36 -28.69 -6.59
N ASN A 75 8.19 -28.19 -7.00
CA ASN A 75 8.03 -27.34 -8.21
C ASN A 75 8.73 -25.97 -8.12
N THR A 76 9.06 -25.54 -6.90
CA THR A 76 9.76 -24.28 -6.61
C THR A 76 11.19 -24.49 -6.14
N ALA A 77 11.74 -25.71 -6.27
CA ALA A 77 13.11 -26.00 -5.91
C ALA A 77 14.10 -25.05 -6.60
N GLY A 78 15.09 -24.56 -5.85
CA GLY A 78 16.10 -23.63 -6.36
C GLY A 78 15.62 -22.21 -6.68
N LYS A 79 14.34 -21.87 -6.46
CA LYS A 79 13.79 -20.54 -6.76
C LYS A 79 13.71 -19.69 -5.50
N VAL A 80 14.12 -18.43 -5.62
CA VAL A 80 13.97 -17.39 -4.59
C VAL A 80 13.42 -16.12 -5.24
N PRO A 81 12.64 -15.30 -4.52
CA PRO A 81 12.15 -14.04 -5.06
C PRO A 81 13.30 -13.04 -5.21
N ASP A 82 13.33 -12.34 -6.36
CA ASP A 82 14.21 -11.17 -6.53
C ASP A 82 13.60 -9.98 -5.79
N MET A 83 14.01 -9.81 -4.53
CA MET A 83 13.46 -8.77 -3.65
C MET A 83 13.79 -7.36 -4.14
N ASP A 84 14.95 -7.14 -4.77
CA ASP A 84 15.32 -5.81 -5.25
C ASP A 84 14.45 -5.40 -6.43
N LEU A 85 14.20 -6.31 -7.38
CA LEU A 85 13.27 -6.07 -8.48
C LEU A 85 11.85 -5.80 -7.95
N LEU A 86 11.34 -6.70 -7.08
CA LEU A 86 9.99 -6.59 -6.53
C LEU A 86 9.78 -5.29 -5.75
N LEU A 87 10.76 -4.87 -4.94
CA LEU A 87 10.68 -3.62 -4.20
C LEU A 87 10.74 -2.40 -5.14
N LYS A 88 11.57 -2.40 -6.18
CA LYS A 88 11.65 -1.28 -7.13
C LYS A 88 10.32 -1.08 -7.85
N GLU A 89 9.74 -2.15 -8.37
CA GLU A 89 8.42 -2.09 -9.04
C GLU A 89 7.32 -1.64 -8.07
N TYR A 90 7.35 -2.13 -6.83
CA TYR A 90 6.39 -1.70 -5.82
C TYR A 90 6.54 -0.21 -5.48
N TYR A 91 7.77 0.29 -5.32
CA TYR A 91 8.01 1.70 -5.01
C TYR A 91 7.57 2.61 -6.15
N ASP A 92 7.86 2.24 -7.39
CA ASP A 92 7.43 2.98 -8.57
C ASP A 92 5.89 3.03 -8.64
N PHE A 93 5.23 1.88 -8.50
CA PHE A 93 3.77 1.78 -8.47
C PHE A 93 3.14 2.64 -7.36
N ARG A 94 3.76 2.72 -6.18
CA ARG A 94 3.26 3.51 -5.05
C ARG A 94 3.65 5.00 -5.11
N GLY A 95 4.51 5.39 -6.04
CA GLY A 95 5.05 6.75 -6.11
C GLY A 95 5.96 7.06 -4.91
N TRP A 96 6.76 6.09 -4.45
CA TRP A 96 7.70 6.24 -3.35
C TRP A 96 9.12 6.45 -3.89
N ASP A 97 9.92 7.22 -3.15
CA ASP A 97 11.33 7.44 -3.45
C ASP A 97 12.16 6.22 -3.02
N TRP A 98 13.03 5.75 -3.91
CA TRP A 98 13.84 4.55 -3.68
C TRP A 98 14.90 4.74 -2.59
N ASP A 99 15.51 5.92 -2.52
CA ASP A 99 16.63 6.16 -1.64
C ASP A 99 16.14 6.48 -0.23
N THR A 100 15.15 7.35 -0.09
CA THR A 100 14.61 7.74 1.22
C THR A 100 13.52 6.81 1.72
N GLY A 101 12.86 6.06 0.84
CA GLY A 101 11.68 5.24 1.16
C GLY A 101 10.44 6.05 1.53
N LYS A 102 10.42 7.35 1.23
CA LYS A 102 9.31 8.27 1.53
C LYS A 102 8.33 8.29 0.34
N PRO A 103 7.03 8.47 0.56
CA PRO A 103 6.12 8.85 -0.51
C PRO A 103 6.57 10.16 -1.15
N LYS A 104 6.67 10.23 -2.48
CA LYS A 104 7.06 11.46 -3.19
C LYS A 104 6.11 12.60 -2.84
N LYS A 105 6.65 13.83 -2.77
CA LYS A 105 5.88 15.02 -2.39
C LYS A 105 4.68 15.23 -3.31
N GLU A 106 4.86 15.01 -4.61
CA GLU A 106 3.83 15.15 -5.64
C GLU A 106 2.69 14.15 -5.40
N LYS A 107 3.03 12.91 -5.01
CA LYS A 107 2.05 11.86 -4.72
C LYS A 107 1.23 12.17 -3.46
N LEU A 108 1.84 12.77 -2.43
CA LEU A 108 1.12 13.20 -1.24
C LEU A 108 0.13 14.33 -1.57
N VAL A 109 0.55 15.32 -2.36
CA VAL A 109 -0.33 16.41 -2.80
C VAL A 109 -1.46 15.89 -3.69
N GLU A 110 -1.19 14.98 -4.63
CA GLU A 110 -2.21 14.31 -5.47
C GLU A 110 -3.30 13.63 -4.62
N LEU A 111 -2.91 13.04 -3.48
CA LEU A 111 -3.83 12.35 -2.57
C LEU A 111 -4.52 13.30 -1.58
N GLY A 112 -4.29 14.61 -1.63
CA GLY A 112 -4.84 15.60 -0.69
C GLY A 112 -4.23 15.50 0.71
N LEU A 113 -2.92 15.26 0.78
CA LEU A 113 -2.12 15.14 2.01
C LEU A 113 -1.06 16.24 2.09
N GLU A 114 -1.44 17.49 1.83
CA GLU A 114 -0.53 18.64 1.81
C GLU A 114 0.10 18.91 3.18
N ASP A 115 -0.64 18.66 4.25
CA ASP A 115 -0.16 18.74 5.64
C ASP A 115 0.93 17.69 5.92
N VAL A 116 0.71 16.44 5.49
CA VAL A 116 1.70 15.36 5.60
C VAL A 116 2.91 15.66 4.73
N ALA A 117 2.72 16.23 3.54
CA ALA A 117 3.81 16.64 2.67
C ALA A 117 4.68 17.72 3.30
N GLY A 118 4.09 18.73 3.94
CA GLY A 118 4.83 19.79 4.65
C GLY A 118 5.52 19.33 5.94
N ASP A 119 5.06 18.23 6.53
CA ASP A 119 5.66 17.65 7.73
C ASP A 119 6.80 16.65 7.41
N LEU A 120 6.75 16.00 6.24
CA LEU A 120 7.74 15.00 5.83
C LEU A 120 8.94 15.59 5.04
N TYR A 121 8.77 16.79 4.48
CA TYR A 121 9.71 17.51 3.62
C TYR A 121 9.87 18.96 4.05
#